data_AF-A0A4Q0VH80-F1
#
_entry.id   AF-A0A4Q0VH80-F1
#
_cell.length_a   1.000
_cell.length_b   1.000
_cell.length_c   1.000
_cell.angle_alpha   90.00
_cell.angle_beta   90.00
_cell.angle_gamma   90.00
#
_symmetry.space_group_name_H-M   'P 1'
#
loop_
_entity.id
_entity.type
_entity.pdbx_description
1 polymer ?
#
loop_
_entity_poly.entity_id
_entity_poly.type
_entity_poly.pdbx_seq_one_letter_code
_entity_poly.pdbx_strand_id
1 'polypeptide(L)' 'MRIKINSVKDILNNSKYIPVEVIQDIDKRISDWLASGGKKDDPYIKQQFRYAERVANITLGNMEG' A
#
# COMPACT_ATOMS: atom_id res chain seq x y z
N MET A 1 -10.05 6.45 13.89
CA MET A 1 -9.58 5.05 13.64
C MET A 1 -8.32 5.14 12.78
N ARG A 2 -7.31 4.27 12.92
CA ARG A 2 -6.14 4.28 12.01
C ARG A 2 -6.19 3.07 11.08
N ILE A 3 -6.05 3.30 9.78
CA ILE A 3 -6.00 2.24 8.76
C ILE A 3 -4.67 1.49 8.90
N LYS A 4 -4.71 0.17 8.79
CA LYS A 4 -3.54 -0.72 8.80
C LYS A 4 -3.45 -1.51 7.51
N ILE A 5 -2.25 -1.58 6.92
CA ILE A 5 -2.02 -2.29 5.66
C ILE A 5 -0.85 -3.25 5.84
N ASN A 6 -1.12 -4.55 5.72
CA ASN A 6 -0.13 -5.63 5.82
C ASN A 6 -0.16 -6.57 4.61
N SER A 7 -1.08 -6.34 3.68
CA SER A 7 -1.29 -7.16 2.49
C SER A 7 -1.85 -6.33 1.34
N VAL A 8 -1.74 -6.86 0.12
CA VAL A 8 -2.42 -6.29 -1.06
C VAL A 8 -3.94 -6.26 -0.87
N LYS A 9 -4.52 -7.25 -0.16
CA LYS A 9 -5.96 -7.26 0.15
C LYS A 9 -6.36 -6.06 1.01
N ASP A 10 -5.51 -5.65 1.96
CA ASP A 10 -5.78 -4.46 2.79
C ASP A 10 -5.76 -3.18 1.96
N ILE A 11 -4.90 -3.09 0.95
CA ILE A 11 -4.90 -1.97 -0.02
C ILE A 11 -6.24 -1.91 -0.75
N LEU A 12 -6.72 -3.05 -1.28
CA LEU A 12 -7.99 -3.12 -2.00
C LEU A 12 -9.19 -2.76 -1.11
N ASN A 13 -9.22 -3.28 0.12
CA ASN A 13 -10.27 -2.98 1.10
C ASN A 13 -10.32 -1.49 1.48
N ASN A 14 -9.20 -0.78 1.37
CA ASN A 14 -9.07 0.64 1.68
C ASN A 14 -8.86 1.52 0.43
N SER A 15 -9.15 0.99 -0.76
CA SER A 15 -8.90 1.67 -2.05
C SER A 15 -9.57 3.04 -2.16
N LYS A 16 -10.71 3.26 -1.50
CA LYS A 16 -11.37 4.58 -1.44
C LYS A 16 -10.53 5.70 -0.79
N TYR A 17 -9.49 5.35 -0.04
CA TYR A 17 -8.57 6.29 0.63
C TYR A 17 -7.19 6.35 -0.03
N ILE A 18 -6.97 5.56 -1.08
CA ILE A 18 -5.66 5.41 -1.73
C ILE A 18 -5.83 5.77 -3.21
N PRO A 19 -5.13 6.80 -3.72
CA PRO A 19 -5.16 7.14 -5.14
C PRO A 19 -4.79 5.95 -6.03
N VAL A 20 -5.42 5.85 -7.19
CA VAL A 20 -5.21 4.71 -8.12
C VAL A 20 -3.76 4.62 -8.57
N GLU A 21 -3.08 5.75 -8.72
CA GLU A 21 -1.67 5.86 -9.12
C GLU A 21 -0.76 5.24 -8.05
N VAL A 22 -1.10 5.39 -6.76
CA VAL A 22 -0.37 4.78 -5.65
C VAL A 22 -0.54 3.27 -5.64
N ILE A 23 -1.76 2.79 -5.92
CA ILE A 23 -2.02 1.35 -6.02
C ILE A 23 -1.23 0.73 -7.18
N GLN A 24 -1.21 1.39 -8.34
CA GLN A 24 -0.47 0.94 -9.53
C GLN A 24 1.04 0.96 -9.32
N ASP A 25 1.59 2.00 -8.69
CA ASP A 25 3.04 2.06 -8.38
C ASP A 25 3.44 0.92 -7.44
N ILE A 26 2.65 0.65 -6.40
CA ILE A 26 2.91 -0.44 -5.46
C ILE A 26 2.83 -1.80 -6.16
N ASP A 27 1.79 -2.04 -6.96
CA ASP A 27 1.61 -3.29 -7.70
C ASP A 27 2.80 -3.56 -8.64
N LYS A 28 3.24 -2.53 -9.37
CA LYS A 28 4.41 -2.61 -10.23
C LYS A 28 5.68 -2.91 -9.44
N ARG A 29 5.96 -2.19 -8.35
CA ARG A 29 7.15 -2.40 -7.51
C ARG A 29 7.21 -3.80 -6.91
N ILE A 30 6.08 -4.31 -6.43
CA ILE A 30 5.99 -5.67 -5.89
C ILE A 30 6.24 -6.68 -7.02
N SER A 31 5.62 -6.49 -8.18
CA SER A 31 5.80 -7.38 -9.34
C SER A 31 7.25 -7.41 -9.84
N ASP A 32 7.86 -6.24 -10.00
CA ASP A 32 9.27 -6.11 -10.41
C ASP A 32 10.22 -6.75 -9.40
N TRP A 33 9.94 -6.59 -8.09
CA TRP A 33 10.74 -7.22 -7.02
C TRP A 33 10.64 -8.74 -7.03
N LEU A 34 9.43 -9.29 -7.21
CA LEU A 34 9.26 -10.73 -7.30
C LEU A 34 9.89 -11.31 -8.57
N ALA A 35 9.81 -10.58 -9.69
CA ALA A 35 10.43 -10.97 -10.96
C ALA A 35 11.97 -10.99 -10.89
N SER A 36 12.58 -10.17 -10.02
CA SER A 36 14.03 -10.16 -9.80
C SER A 36 14.52 -11.22 -8.81
N GLY A 37 13.63 -12.08 -8.30
CA GLY A 37 13.94 -13.14 -7.33
C GLY A 37 13.72 -12.75 -5.86
N GLY A 38 13.15 -11.57 -5.62
CA GLY A 38 12.71 -11.14 -4.30
C GLY A 38 11.54 -11.97 -3.76
N LYS A 39 11.32 -11.90 -2.44
CA LYS A 39 10.28 -12.66 -1.73
C LYS A 39 9.20 -11.76 -1.17
N LYS A 40 8.01 -12.33 -0.95
CA LYS A 40 6.83 -11.61 -0.43
C LYS A 40 7.00 -11.11 1.00
N ASP A 41 7.86 -11.75 1.78
CA ASP A 41 8.17 -11.43 3.17
C ASP A 41 9.34 -10.46 3.33
N ASP A 42 9.98 -10.07 2.22
CA ASP A 42 11.11 -9.16 2.23
C ASP A 42 10.75 -7.80 2.86
N PRO A 43 11.69 -7.16 3.57
CA PRO A 43 11.50 -5.83 4.13
C PRO A 43 11.03 -4.79 3.10
N TYR A 44 11.40 -4.95 1.83
CA TYR A 44 10.98 -4.11 0.72
C TYR A 44 9.46 -4.13 0.51
N ILE A 45 8.84 -5.32 0.55
CA ILE A 45 7.38 -5.46 0.40
C ILE A 45 6.66 -4.78 1.57
N LYS A 46 7.17 -4.97 2.80
CA LYS A 46 6.64 -4.28 3.99
C LYS A 46 6.76 -2.76 3.87
N GLN A 47 7.76 -2.24 3.16
CA GLN A 47 7.90 -0.80 2.90
C GLN A 47 6.78 -0.28 1.99
N GLN A 48 6.39 -1.03 0.97
CA GLN A 48 5.28 -0.66 0.08
C GLN A 48 3.96 -0.58 0.84
N PHE A 49 3.71 -1.52 1.76
CA PHE A 49 2.52 -1.49 2.61
C PHE A 49 2.51 -0.30 3.59
N ARG A 50 3.65 0.05 4.18
CA ARG A 50 3.77 1.26 5.03
C ARG A 50 3.51 2.54 4.24
N TYR A 51 3.90 2.59 2.98
CA TYR A 51 3.62 3.73 2.12
C TYR A 51 2.11 3.88 1.87
N ALA A 52 1.42 2.80 1.46
CA ALA A 52 -0.03 2.80 1.32
C ALA A 52 -0.74 3.17 2.64
N GLU A 53 -0.28 2.64 3.79
CA GLU A 53 -0.84 2.93 5.11
C GLU A 53 -0.78 4.44 5.41
N ARG A 54 0.35 5.08 5.11
CA ARG A 54 0.51 6.52 5.31
C ARG A 54 -0.46 7.32 4.44
N VAL A 55 -0.53 6.99 3.15
CA VAL A 55 -1.41 7.68 2.20
C VAL A 55 -2.87 7.55 2.63
N ALA A 56 -3.32 6.34 2.97
CA ALA A 56 -4.69 6.09 3.41
C ALA A 56 -5.07 6.90 4.67
N ASN A 57 -4.17 6.97 5.66
CA ASN A 57 -4.43 7.71 6.90
C ASN A 57 -4.41 9.23 6.70
N ILE A 58 -3.60 9.76 5.76
CA ILE A 58 -3.63 11.18 5.40
C ILE A 58 -4.96 11.52 4.72
N THR A 59 -5.37 10.71 3.74
CA THR A 59 -6.65 10.90 3.04
C THR A 59 -7.82 10.83 4.00
N LEU A 60 -7.83 9.84 4.92
CA LEU A 60 -8.86 9.73 5.95
C LEU A 60 -8.93 10.99 6.83
N GLY A 61 -7.78 11.47 7.32
CA GLY A 61 -7.73 12.69 8.14
C GLY A 61 -8.23 13.94 7.42
N ASN A 62 -7.99 14.04 6.11
CA ASN A 62 -8.48 15.14 5.28
C ASN A 62 -10.00 15.06 4.98
N MET A 63 -10.62 13.89 5.13
CA MET A 63 -12.07 13.70 4.94
C MET A 63 -12.85 13.91 6.24
N GLU A 64 -12.20 13.76 7.39
CA GLU A 64 -12.80 13.92 8.72
C GLU A 64 -12.68 15.35 9.28
N GLY A 65 -11.86 16.22 8.66
CA GLY A 65 -11.65 17.62 9.04
C GLY A 65 -12.38 18.59 8.12
#